data_AF-A0A4Z1P2N8-F1
#
_entry.id   AF-A0A4Z1P2N8-F1
#
_cell.length_a   1.000
_cell.length_b   1.000
_cell.length_c   1.000
_cell.angle_alpha   90.00
_cell.angle_beta   90.00
_cell.angle_gamma   90.00
#
_symmetry.space_group_name_H-M   'P 1'
#
loop_
_entity.id
_entity.type
_entity.pdbx_description
1 polymer ?
#
loop_
_entity_poly.entity_id
_entity_poly.type
_entity_poly.pdbx_seq_one_letter_code
_entity_poly.pdbx_strand_id
1 'polypeptide(L)'
;MSHLSKIQKRRPGHGKTIWLFSHIKTHQVLCSLSQYPEEKKMLKQLTFYGKQTQAQEIRRDLFRPFAAVYTPSPEFGMNVYQKLREYRHVRDYQWTFRPTTKEIEETVKKAIEEERMPKFDNRLPTLKERAKLLMDQKAATIADLCHILWRETESAQKAKNLERGRTKRAKKIKNAKWAQVQTMAARARAGELQKYNFWVKRRQDAIEAADSDKDKALGKKGLMMLKIKRNELLRAKEAVDFVSGRKVPLAQRLNWNQNLRAMVQSRTTRIVNPEKPPPPPEEPRAPEPDIRQQQDGYSGEDEILIQWKDMTDGYYANEWPPEVMHGNLDIKYLGNESVLNDDLEAEADLQEEAVREPKEERKGSFMGKFMDTMRAPFKMNSVKADGEEARR
;
A
#
# COMPACT_ATOMS: atom_id res chain seq x y z
N MET A 1 -2.55 -13.99 9.83
CA MET A 1 -3.21 -12.90 9.06
C MET A 1 -2.39 -11.63 9.24
N SER A 2 -1.91 -11.01 8.16
CA SER A 2 -1.11 -9.78 8.21
C SER A 2 -1.93 -8.62 8.80
N HIS A 3 -1.28 -7.63 9.41
CA HIS A 3 -1.96 -6.45 9.96
C HIS A 3 -2.78 -5.71 8.88
N LEU A 4 -2.26 -5.67 7.65
CA LEU A 4 -2.90 -5.10 6.46
C LEU A 4 -4.26 -5.76 6.13
N SER A 5 -4.33 -7.09 6.19
CA SER A 5 -5.58 -7.83 5.93
C SER A 5 -6.69 -7.54 6.95
N LYS A 6 -6.34 -7.16 8.18
CA LYS A 6 -7.31 -6.74 9.21
C LYS A 6 -7.88 -5.35 8.93
N ILE A 7 -7.08 -4.46 8.35
CA ILE A 7 -7.49 -3.07 8.01
C ILE A 7 -8.42 -3.09 6.80
N GLN A 8 -8.10 -3.87 5.77
CA GLN A 8 -8.95 -4.01 4.57
C GLN A 8 -10.34 -4.57 4.89
N LYS A 9 -10.43 -5.53 5.83
CA LYS A 9 -11.73 -6.04 6.31
C LYS A 9 -12.58 -4.97 7.00
N ARG A 10 -11.95 -3.95 7.61
CA ARG A 10 -12.65 -2.86 8.29
C ARG A 10 -13.05 -1.73 7.33
N ARG A 11 -12.31 -1.55 6.24
CA ARG A 11 -12.53 -0.49 5.24
C ARG A 11 -12.29 -1.06 3.83
N PRO A 12 -13.34 -1.57 3.16
CA PRO A 12 -13.21 -2.08 1.81
C PRO A 12 -12.72 -0.97 0.87
N GLY A 13 -11.71 -1.26 0.05
CA GLY A 13 -11.09 -0.27 -0.85
C GLY A 13 -10.02 0.64 -0.23
N HIS A 14 -9.72 0.52 1.07
CA HIS A 14 -8.63 1.29 1.68
C HIS A 14 -7.26 0.90 1.07
N GLY A 15 -6.54 1.89 0.56
CA GLY A 15 -5.29 1.67 -0.18
C GLY A 15 -5.49 1.54 -1.69
N LYS A 16 -6.72 1.54 -2.22
CA LYS A 16 -6.94 1.55 -3.68
C LYS A 16 -6.61 2.92 -4.31
N THR A 17 -6.84 4.00 -3.56
CA THR A 17 -6.57 5.36 -4.01
C THR A 17 -5.65 6.06 -3.01
N ILE A 18 -4.68 6.80 -3.53
CA ILE A 18 -3.75 7.64 -2.77
C ILE A 18 -3.92 9.08 -3.27
N TRP A 19 -4.16 10.00 -2.35
CA TRP A 19 -4.33 11.42 -2.64
C TRP A 19 -3.07 12.19 -2.24
N LEU A 20 -2.57 13.03 -3.14
CA LEU A 20 -1.43 13.89 -2.92
C LEU A 20 -1.88 15.35 -2.88
N PHE A 21 -1.59 16.01 -1.77
CA PHE A 21 -1.91 17.42 -1.53
C PHE A 21 -0.63 18.23 -1.54
N SER A 22 -0.63 19.39 -2.19
CA SER A 22 0.49 20.32 -2.19
C SER A 22 0.07 21.64 -1.56
N HIS A 23 0.94 22.20 -0.72
CA HIS A 23 0.79 23.56 -0.26
C HIS A 23 1.05 24.53 -1.43
N ILE A 24 0.14 25.50 -1.67
CA ILE A 24 0.22 26.41 -2.82
C ILE A 24 1.54 27.22 -2.84
N LYS A 25 1.95 27.77 -1.69
CA LYS A 25 3.14 28.63 -1.59
C LYS A 25 4.48 27.90 -1.35
N THR A 26 4.50 26.90 -0.47
CA THR A 26 5.75 26.23 -0.03
C THR A 26 6.03 24.93 -0.77
N HIS A 27 5.08 24.44 -1.57
CA HIS A 27 5.17 23.16 -2.29
C HIS A 27 5.47 21.95 -1.40
N GLN A 28 5.18 22.05 -0.10
CA GLN A 28 5.17 20.91 0.80
C GLN A 28 4.07 19.94 0.38
N VAL A 29 4.42 18.66 0.26
CA VAL A 29 3.48 17.62 -0.15
C VAL A 29 2.98 16.85 1.06
N LEU A 30 1.71 16.45 1.06
CA LEU A 30 1.11 15.55 2.05
C LEU A 30 0.42 14.40 1.34
N CYS A 31 0.54 13.19 1.89
CA CYS A 31 -0.05 11.98 1.32
C CYS A 31 -1.20 11.47 2.20
N SER A 32 -2.35 11.20 1.58
CA SER A 32 -3.52 10.63 2.27
C SER A 32 -4.07 9.41 1.53
N LEU A 33 -4.73 8.51 2.26
CA LEU A 33 -5.49 7.39 1.68
C LEU A 33 -6.99 7.73 1.54
N SER A 34 -7.40 8.92 1.98
CA SER A 34 -8.75 9.46 1.87
C SER A 34 -8.72 10.79 1.13
N GLN A 35 -9.78 11.03 0.35
CA GLN A 35 -9.99 12.30 -0.37
C GLN A 35 -10.10 13.49 0.59
N TYR A 36 -10.75 13.28 1.74
CA TYR A 36 -10.79 14.25 2.83
C TYR A 36 -9.77 13.83 3.89
N PRO A 37 -8.58 14.47 3.94
CA PRO A 37 -7.54 14.06 4.86
C PRO A 37 -7.88 14.47 6.29
N GLU A 38 -7.64 13.57 7.24
CA GLU A 38 -7.73 13.90 8.67
C GLU A 38 -6.57 14.82 9.08
N GLU A 39 -6.88 16.00 9.56
CA GLU A 39 -5.91 17.04 9.96
C GLU A 39 -4.80 16.50 10.89
N LYS A 40 -5.20 15.77 11.95
CA LYS A 40 -4.26 15.18 12.92
C LYS A 40 -3.25 14.22 12.30
N LYS A 41 -3.60 13.56 11.19
CA LYS A 41 -2.69 12.65 10.45
C LYS A 41 -1.79 13.43 9.51
N MET A 42 -2.31 14.50 8.91
CA MET A 42 -1.57 15.39 8.02
C MET A 42 -0.48 16.18 8.75
N LEU A 43 -0.80 16.79 9.89
CA LEU A 43 0.16 17.56 10.70
C LEU A 43 1.39 16.74 11.09
N LYS A 44 1.21 15.45 11.36
CA LYS A 44 2.31 14.52 11.70
C LYS A 44 3.28 14.26 10.56
N GLN A 45 2.93 14.59 9.32
CA GLN A 45 3.82 14.44 8.18
C GLN A 45 4.68 15.69 7.95
N LEU A 46 4.35 16.83 8.58
CA LEU A 46 5.13 18.05 8.44
C LEU A 46 6.33 17.99 9.40
N THR A 47 7.51 17.86 8.81
CA THR A 47 8.79 17.93 9.52
C THR A 47 9.14 19.38 9.87
N PHE A 48 9.73 19.60 11.04
CA PHE A 48 10.20 20.92 11.46
C PHE A 48 11.55 21.25 10.80
N TYR A 49 11.60 22.34 10.02
CA TYR A 49 12.83 22.84 9.38
C TYR A 49 13.34 24.16 9.99
N GLY A 50 12.63 24.72 10.97
CA GLY A 50 12.92 26.03 11.57
C GLY A 50 11.66 26.82 11.96
N LYS A 51 11.83 28.06 12.43
CA LYS A 51 10.72 28.96 12.78
C LYS A 51 9.83 29.20 11.54
N GLN A 52 8.49 29.14 11.71
CA GLN A 52 7.48 29.31 10.64
C GLN A 52 7.49 28.23 9.55
N THR A 53 8.18 27.11 9.76
CA THR A 53 8.26 26.04 8.74
C THR A 53 7.19 24.96 8.89
N GLN A 54 6.60 24.88 10.08
CA GLN A 54 5.54 23.95 10.43
C GLN A 54 4.26 24.74 10.66
N ALA A 55 3.19 24.37 9.95
CA ALA A 55 1.88 24.96 10.17
C ALA A 55 1.31 24.51 11.53
N GLN A 56 0.62 25.40 12.23
CA GLN A 56 -0.10 25.07 13.46
C GLN A 56 -1.36 24.22 13.18
N GLU A 57 -2.02 24.50 12.05
CA GLU A 57 -3.25 23.85 11.60
C GLU A 57 -3.16 23.60 10.08
N ILE A 58 -3.81 22.54 9.58
CA ILE A 58 -3.90 22.32 8.13
C ILE A 58 -5.09 23.09 7.58
N ARG A 59 -4.80 24.26 7.01
CA ARG A 59 -5.82 25.03 6.32
C ARG A 59 -6.11 24.43 4.94
N ARG A 60 -7.39 24.15 4.67
CA ARG A 60 -7.87 23.47 3.44
C ARG A 60 -7.70 24.31 2.18
N ASP A 61 -7.72 25.64 2.33
CA ASP A 61 -7.47 26.59 1.25
C ASP A 61 -6.03 26.54 0.73
N LEU A 62 -5.06 26.34 1.64
CA LEU A 62 -3.64 26.30 1.33
C LEU A 62 -3.16 24.95 0.80
N PHE A 63 -3.74 23.85 1.28
CA PHE A 63 -3.39 22.49 0.83
C PHE A 63 -4.42 21.99 -0.16
N ARG A 64 -4.07 22.08 -1.45
CA ARG A 64 -4.94 21.61 -2.54
C ARG A 64 -4.47 20.24 -3.05
N PRO A 65 -5.39 19.32 -3.38
CA PRO A 65 -5.02 18.10 -4.07
C PRO A 65 -4.46 18.47 -5.46
N PHE A 66 -3.31 17.88 -5.80
CA PHE A 66 -2.70 18.06 -7.11
C PHE A 66 -2.59 16.75 -7.89
N ALA A 67 -2.64 15.60 -7.21
CA ALA A 67 -2.69 14.31 -7.87
C ALA A 67 -3.48 13.27 -7.07
N ALA A 68 -4.11 12.34 -7.78
CA ALA A 68 -4.73 11.14 -7.22
C ALA A 68 -4.21 9.90 -7.96
N VAL A 69 -3.70 8.92 -7.22
CA VAL A 69 -3.14 7.68 -7.74
C VAL A 69 -4.12 6.56 -7.45
N TYR A 70 -4.63 5.94 -8.51
CA TYR A 70 -5.48 4.76 -8.47
C TYR A 70 -4.63 3.53 -8.74
N THR A 71 -4.76 2.54 -7.87
CA THR A 71 -3.92 1.34 -7.88
C THR A 71 -4.74 0.10 -8.23
N PRO A 72 -4.12 -0.91 -8.86
CA PRO A 72 -4.82 -2.14 -9.26
C PRO A 72 -5.22 -2.97 -8.04
N SER A 73 -4.37 -3.01 -7.01
CA SER A 73 -4.61 -3.74 -5.78
C SER A 73 -4.49 -2.84 -4.55
N PRO A 74 -5.39 -2.97 -3.54
CA PRO A 74 -5.26 -2.22 -2.29
C PRO A 74 -3.97 -2.52 -1.53
N GLU A 75 -3.41 -3.73 -1.63
CA GLU A 75 -2.11 -4.06 -1.02
C GLU A 75 -0.96 -3.30 -1.69
N PHE A 76 -1.02 -3.19 -3.02
CA PHE A 76 -0.07 -2.43 -3.81
C PHE A 76 -0.07 -0.96 -3.40
N GLY A 77 -1.25 -0.31 -3.34
CA GLY A 77 -1.32 1.09 -2.94
C GLY A 77 -0.95 1.35 -1.48
N MET A 78 -1.19 0.41 -0.56
CA MET A 78 -0.68 0.51 0.82
C MET A 78 0.85 0.52 0.87
N ASN A 79 1.51 -0.34 0.08
CA ASN A 79 2.97 -0.37 -0.01
C ASN A 79 3.51 0.92 -0.62
N VAL A 80 2.89 1.40 -1.71
CA VAL A 80 3.27 2.68 -2.35
C VAL A 80 3.13 3.83 -1.35
N TYR A 81 2.02 3.92 -0.64
CA TYR A 81 1.78 4.94 0.38
C TYR A 81 2.80 4.89 1.52
N GLN A 82 3.12 3.70 2.02
CA GLN A 82 4.14 3.53 3.04
C GLN A 82 5.50 4.01 2.53
N LYS A 83 5.91 3.58 1.34
CA LYS A 83 7.21 3.95 0.74
C LYS A 83 7.31 5.44 0.46
N LEU A 84 6.26 6.09 -0.03
CA LEU A 84 6.26 7.55 -0.23
C LEU A 84 6.58 8.30 1.07
N ARG A 85 6.01 7.85 2.19
CA ARG A 85 6.29 8.44 3.49
C ARG A 85 7.68 8.13 4.00
N GLU A 86 8.19 6.92 3.74
CA GLU A 86 9.56 6.54 4.06
C GLU A 86 10.59 7.34 3.25
N TYR A 87 10.37 7.51 1.94
CA TYR A 87 11.23 8.29 1.03
C TYR A 87 11.26 9.76 1.44
N ARG A 88 10.10 10.33 1.77
CA ARG A 88 10.03 11.67 2.36
C ARG A 88 10.84 11.76 3.65
N HIS A 89 10.67 10.80 4.57
CA HIS A 89 11.41 10.82 5.83
C HIS A 89 12.92 10.72 5.59
N VAL A 90 13.36 9.87 4.67
CA VAL A 90 14.76 9.77 4.26
C VAL A 90 15.24 11.11 3.68
N ARG A 91 14.47 11.75 2.80
CA ARG A 91 14.81 13.06 2.24
C ARG A 91 14.93 14.13 3.31
N ASP A 92 14.01 14.17 4.26
CA ASP A 92 13.97 15.20 5.29
C ASP A 92 15.17 15.07 6.27
N TYR A 93 15.57 13.83 6.62
CA TYR A 93 16.58 13.57 7.66
C TYR A 93 17.97 13.20 7.14
N GLN A 94 18.06 12.55 5.98
CA GLN A 94 19.33 12.16 5.35
C GLN A 94 19.78 13.18 4.30
N TRP A 95 19.20 14.38 4.29
CA TRP A 95 19.68 15.50 3.47
C TRP A 95 21.11 15.87 3.87
N THR A 96 22.07 15.29 3.16
CA THR A 96 23.48 15.68 3.26
C THR A 96 23.70 16.82 2.27
N PHE A 97 23.41 18.05 2.71
CA PHE A 97 24.02 19.21 2.05
C PHE A 97 25.48 19.26 2.47
N ARG A 98 26.26 18.30 1.96
CA ARG A 98 27.72 18.38 1.91
C ARG A 98 28.02 18.43 0.43
N PRO A 99 28.17 19.61 -0.19
CA PRO A 99 28.79 19.66 -1.50
C PRO A 99 30.09 18.87 -1.40
N THR A 100 30.27 17.88 -2.27
CA THR A 100 31.49 17.06 -2.24
C THR A 100 32.65 18.03 -2.50
N THR A 101 33.78 17.90 -1.79
CA THR A 101 34.93 18.84 -1.96
C THR A 101 35.27 19.06 -3.44
N LYS A 102 35.11 18.03 -4.28
CA LYS A 102 35.28 18.07 -5.72
C LYS A 102 34.28 18.96 -6.48
N GLU A 103 33.00 18.98 -6.10
CA GLU A 103 31.99 19.82 -6.74
C GLU A 103 32.22 21.30 -6.43
N ILE A 104 32.70 21.60 -5.22
CA ILE A 104 33.15 22.94 -4.83
C ILE A 104 34.39 23.32 -5.63
N GLU A 105 35.37 22.42 -5.75
CA GLU A 105 36.60 22.65 -6.51
C GLU A 105 36.34 22.85 -8.01
N GLU A 106 35.44 22.08 -8.62
CA GLU A 106 35.10 22.17 -10.05
C GLU A 106 34.31 23.43 -10.37
N THR A 107 33.38 23.83 -9.51
CA THR A 107 32.63 25.09 -9.67
C THR A 107 33.52 26.31 -9.45
N VAL A 108 34.44 26.27 -8.47
CA VAL A 108 35.47 27.29 -8.27
C VAL A 108 36.42 27.36 -9.48
N LYS A 109 36.85 26.21 -10.03
CA LYS A 109 37.73 26.18 -11.21
C LYS A 109 37.06 26.77 -12.45
N LYS A 110 35.82 26.39 -12.76
CA LYS A 110 35.07 26.96 -13.90
C LYS A 110 34.86 28.46 -13.78
N ALA A 111 34.59 28.93 -12.56
CA ALA A 111 34.40 30.35 -12.30
C ALA A 111 35.68 31.18 -12.42
N ILE A 112 36.85 30.59 -12.09
CA ILE A 112 38.16 31.22 -12.31
C ILE A 112 38.48 31.25 -13.81
N GLU A 113 38.17 30.17 -14.55
CA GLU A 113 38.43 30.05 -15.99
C GLU A 113 37.59 31.00 -16.86
N GLU A 114 36.35 31.30 -16.44
CA GLU A 114 35.45 32.18 -17.20
C GLU A 114 35.63 33.69 -16.95
N GLU A 115 36.57 34.12 -16.10
CA GLU A 115 36.80 35.53 -15.65
C GLU A 115 35.54 36.30 -15.18
N ARG A 116 34.40 35.61 -15.08
CA ARG A 116 33.20 36.09 -14.43
C ARG A 116 33.36 35.74 -12.96
N MET A 117 33.42 36.75 -12.09
CA MET A 117 33.08 36.52 -10.69
C MET A 117 31.73 35.79 -10.66
N PRO A 118 31.69 34.52 -10.21
CA PRO A 118 30.46 33.77 -10.22
C PRO A 118 29.54 34.49 -9.24
N LYS A 119 28.46 35.10 -9.73
CA LYS A 119 27.36 35.55 -8.87
C LYS A 119 26.51 34.37 -8.39
N PHE A 120 27.11 33.19 -8.27
CA PHE A 120 26.71 32.22 -7.27
C PHE A 120 27.58 32.52 -6.07
N ASP A 121 26.99 33.12 -5.04
CA ASP A 121 27.54 33.05 -3.69
C ASP A 121 27.87 31.58 -3.45
N ASN A 122 29.15 31.20 -3.48
CA ASN A 122 29.67 29.89 -3.06
C ASN A 122 29.46 29.66 -1.55
N ARG A 123 28.51 30.39 -0.96
CA ARG A 123 28.07 30.29 0.41
C ARG A 123 27.12 29.12 0.50
N LEU A 124 27.40 28.24 1.46
CA LEU A 124 26.43 27.24 1.90
C LEU A 124 25.08 27.94 2.19
N PRO A 125 23.94 27.39 1.73
CA PRO A 125 22.63 27.99 1.96
C PRO A 125 22.48 28.35 3.42
N THR A 126 21.98 29.56 3.67
CA THR A 126 21.59 29.94 5.02
C THR A 126 20.53 28.98 5.54
N LEU A 127 20.36 28.91 6.86
CA LEU A 127 19.34 28.03 7.47
C LEU A 127 17.93 28.28 6.89
N LYS A 128 17.62 29.53 6.52
CA LYS A 128 16.33 29.91 5.91
C LYS A 128 16.19 29.41 4.47
N GLU A 129 17.23 29.57 3.66
CA GLU A 129 17.25 29.07 2.28
C GLU A 129 17.20 27.55 2.26
N ARG A 130 17.96 26.90 3.14
CA ARG A 130 17.90 25.45 3.33
C ARG A 130 16.50 24.99 3.69
N ALA A 131 15.83 25.67 4.63
CA ALA A 131 14.46 25.34 4.99
C ALA A 131 13.53 25.48 3.78
N LYS A 132 13.67 26.54 2.97
CA LYS A 132 12.86 26.73 1.76
C LYS A 132 13.09 25.62 0.72
N LEU A 133 14.33 25.19 0.51
CA LEU A 133 14.68 24.08 -0.38
C LEU A 133 14.10 22.75 0.13
N LEU A 134 14.16 22.48 1.43
CA LEU A 134 13.61 21.26 2.03
C LEU A 134 12.08 21.20 2.00
N MET A 135 11.41 22.36 1.99
CA MET A 135 9.96 22.45 1.86
C MET A 135 9.46 22.16 0.46
N ASP A 136 10.24 22.50 -0.57
CA ASP A 136 9.85 22.30 -1.95
C ASP A 136 9.96 20.82 -2.33
N GLN A 137 8.86 20.11 -2.07
CA GLN A 137 8.80 18.66 -2.14
C GLN A 137 8.01 18.15 -3.34
N LYS A 138 7.37 19.05 -4.12
CA LYS A 138 6.43 18.65 -5.18
C LYS A 138 7.11 17.81 -6.26
N ALA A 139 8.12 18.37 -6.92
CA ALA A 139 8.87 17.68 -7.97
C ALA A 139 9.52 16.39 -7.44
N ALA A 140 10.17 16.47 -6.28
CA ALA A 140 10.87 15.34 -5.69
C ALA A 140 9.89 14.19 -5.31
N THR A 141 8.70 14.50 -4.81
CA THR A 141 7.69 13.47 -4.48
C THR A 141 7.13 12.81 -5.72
N ILE A 142 7.03 13.52 -6.84
CA ILE A 142 6.61 12.95 -8.13
C ILE A 142 7.68 12.00 -8.68
N ALA A 143 8.95 12.39 -8.59
CA ALA A 143 10.07 11.51 -8.93
C ALA A 143 10.11 10.27 -8.03
N ASP A 144 9.93 10.44 -6.71
CA ASP A 144 9.83 9.34 -5.75
C ASP A 144 8.67 8.39 -6.09
N LEU A 145 7.49 8.94 -6.40
CA LEU A 145 6.32 8.18 -6.81
C LEU A 145 6.65 7.32 -8.02
N CYS A 146 7.20 7.92 -9.08
CA CYS A 146 7.58 7.18 -10.27
C CYS A 146 8.54 6.02 -9.95
N HIS A 147 9.62 6.28 -9.22
CA HIS A 147 10.60 5.26 -8.85
C HIS A 147 9.97 4.14 -8.00
N ILE A 148 9.07 4.48 -7.08
CA ILE A 148 8.34 3.49 -6.27
C ILE A 148 7.44 2.62 -7.16
N LEU A 149 6.73 3.21 -8.12
CA LEU A 149 5.85 2.46 -9.03
C LEU A 149 6.66 1.49 -9.89
N TRP A 150 7.82 1.89 -10.41
CA TRP A 150 8.75 0.97 -11.10
C TRP A 150 9.12 -0.24 -10.25
N ARG A 151 9.51 -0.01 -8.99
CA ARG A 151 9.92 -1.11 -8.10
C ARG A 151 8.75 -2.03 -7.72
N GLU A 152 7.57 -1.48 -7.50
CA GLU A 152 6.40 -2.26 -7.13
C GLU A 152 5.82 -3.04 -8.31
N THR A 153 5.79 -2.46 -9.52
CA THR A 153 5.36 -3.15 -10.75
C THR A 153 6.28 -4.33 -11.07
N GLU A 154 7.60 -4.15 -11.03
CA GLU A 154 8.55 -5.26 -11.18
C GLU A 154 8.34 -6.36 -10.13
N SER A 155 8.13 -5.97 -8.87
CA SER A 155 7.93 -6.91 -7.77
C SER A 155 6.63 -7.70 -7.95
N ALA A 156 5.56 -7.03 -8.40
CA ALA A 156 4.28 -7.65 -8.71
C ALA A 156 4.42 -8.62 -9.90
N GLN A 157 5.12 -8.25 -10.97
CA GLN A 157 5.38 -9.13 -12.11
C GLN A 157 6.20 -10.37 -11.70
N LYS A 158 7.26 -10.20 -10.89
CA LYS A 158 8.06 -11.31 -10.34
C LYS A 158 7.20 -12.25 -9.51
N ALA A 159 6.30 -11.72 -8.67
CA ALA A 159 5.36 -12.51 -7.88
C ALA A 159 4.37 -13.30 -8.77
N LYS A 160 3.74 -12.64 -9.76
CA LYS A 160 2.84 -13.29 -10.75
C LYS A 160 3.55 -14.44 -11.48
N ASN A 161 4.80 -14.24 -11.90
CA ASN A 161 5.59 -15.27 -12.59
C ASN A 161 5.93 -16.45 -11.67
N LEU A 162 6.28 -16.19 -10.41
CA LEU A 162 6.55 -17.23 -9.41
C LEU A 162 5.31 -18.07 -9.14
N GLU A 163 4.13 -17.44 -9.01
CA GLU A 163 2.86 -18.12 -8.81
C GLU A 163 2.48 -18.98 -10.02
N ARG A 164 2.59 -18.45 -11.24
CA ARG A 164 2.44 -19.21 -12.48
C ARG A 164 3.40 -20.41 -12.53
N GLY A 165 4.63 -20.25 -12.05
CA GLY A 165 5.59 -21.34 -11.91
C GLY A 165 5.14 -22.42 -10.93
N ARG A 166 4.61 -22.02 -9.76
CA ARG A 166 4.07 -22.93 -8.74
C ARG A 166 2.87 -23.72 -9.24
N THR A 167 1.91 -23.06 -9.91
CA THR A 167 0.72 -23.72 -10.46
C THR A 167 1.07 -24.71 -11.57
N LYS A 168 1.99 -24.34 -12.49
CA LYS A 168 2.52 -25.24 -13.52
C LYS A 168 3.21 -26.46 -12.91
N ARG A 169 4.06 -26.27 -11.89
CA ARG A 169 4.72 -27.37 -11.15
C ARG A 169 3.70 -28.27 -10.45
N ALA A 170 2.72 -27.69 -9.76
CA ALA A 170 1.64 -28.44 -9.12
C ALA A 170 0.83 -29.26 -10.12
N LYS A 171 0.50 -28.68 -11.28
CA LYS A 171 -0.17 -29.38 -12.39
C LYS A 171 0.69 -30.52 -12.94
N LYS A 172 2.00 -30.30 -13.14
CA LYS A 172 2.94 -31.35 -13.59
C LYS A 172 3.00 -32.51 -12.59
N ILE A 173 3.11 -32.21 -11.29
CA ILE A 173 3.11 -33.23 -10.23
C ILE A 173 1.77 -33.98 -10.20
N LYS A 174 0.65 -33.28 -10.30
CA LYS A 174 -0.68 -33.89 -10.36
C LYS A 174 -0.80 -34.82 -11.57
N ASN A 175 -0.38 -34.37 -12.75
CA ASN A 175 -0.43 -35.17 -13.98
C ASN A 175 0.49 -36.39 -13.90
N ALA A 176 1.71 -36.25 -13.37
CA ALA A 176 2.64 -37.37 -13.20
C ALA A 176 2.10 -38.42 -12.21
N LYS A 177 1.55 -37.97 -11.07
CA LYS A 177 0.87 -38.87 -10.12
C LYS A 177 -0.34 -39.56 -10.75
N TRP A 178 -1.13 -38.84 -11.54
CA TRP A 178 -2.26 -39.41 -12.24
C TRP A 178 -1.83 -40.46 -13.28
N ALA A 179 -0.73 -40.23 -14.00
CA ALA A 179 -0.16 -41.23 -14.91
C ALA A 179 0.28 -42.51 -14.16
N GLN A 180 0.87 -42.38 -12.97
CA GLN A 180 1.17 -43.53 -12.12
C GLN A 180 -0.09 -44.28 -11.67
N VAL A 181 -1.16 -43.56 -11.34
CA VAL A 181 -2.47 -44.16 -11.02
C VAL A 181 -3.01 -44.93 -12.23
N GLN A 182 -2.88 -44.38 -13.45
CA GLN A 182 -3.30 -45.05 -14.67
C GLN A 182 -2.49 -46.33 -14.95
N THR A 183 -1.17 -46.31 -14.74
CA THR A 183 -0.34 -47.53 -14.93
C THR A 183 -0.67 -48.60 -13.90
N MET A 184 -0.89 -48.23 -12.63
CA MET A 184 -1.37 -49.15 -11.60
C MET A 184 -2.75 -49.74 -11.91
N ALA A 185 -3.67 -48.91 -12.40
CA ALA A 185 -5.00 -49.36 -12.83
C ALA A 185 -4.91 -50.35 -14.01
N ALA A 186 -4.03 -50.10 -14.98
CA ALA A 186 -3.79 -51.00 -16.11
C ALA A 186 -3.25 -52.36 -15.63
N ARG A 187 -2.26 -52.36 -14.73
CA ARG A 187 -1.73 -53.57 -14.09
C ARG A 187 -2.80 -54.34 -13.32
N ALA A 188 -3.63 -53.64 -12.56
CA ALA A 188 -4.75 -54.25 -11.83
C ALA A 188 -5.74 -54.94 -12.78
N ARG A 189 -6.02 -54.33 -13.94
CA ARG A 189 -6.87 -54.91 -14.99
C ARG A 189 -6.21 -56.09 -15.71
N ALA A 190 -4.89 -56.08 -15.86
CA ALA A 190 -4.10 -57.18 -16.43
C ALA A 190 -4.00 -58.43 -15.52
N GLY A 191 -4.72 -58.47 -14.40
CA GLY A 191 -4.79 -59.65 -13.52
C GLY A 191 -3.80 -59.64 -12.35
N GLU A 192 -2.96 -58.61 -12.18
CA GLU A 192 -2.07 -58.51 -11.00
C GLU A 192 -2.87 -58.51 -9.68
N LEU A 193 -4.07 -57.94 -9.69
CA LEU A 193 -4.92 -57.93 -8.50
C LEU A 193 -5.29 -59.34 -8.03
N GLN A 194 -5.50 -60.28 -8.95
CA GLN A 194 -5.79 -61.68 -8.64
C GLN A 194 -4.57 -62.36 -8.01
N LYS A 195 -3.35 -62.07 -8.51
CA LYS A 195 -2.10 -62.57 -7.93
C LYS A 195 -1.92 -62.14 -6.48
N TYR A 196 -2.18 -60.86 -6.19
CA TYR A 196 -2.11 -60.36 -4.81
C TYR A 196 -3.19 -60.96 -3.91
N ASN A 197 -4.41 -61.20 -4.40
CA ASN A 197 -5.44 -61.91 -3.64
C ASN A 197 -4.97 -63.32 -3.24
N PHE A 198 -4.37 -64.04 -4.18
CA PHE A 198 -3.82 -65.37 -3.93
C PHE A 198 -2.69 -65.34 -2.89
N TRP A 199 -1.74 -64.40 -3.01
CA TRP A 199 -0.66 -64.25 -2.03
C TRP A 199 -1.14 -63.85 -0.65
N VAL A 200 -2.14 -62.96 -0.56
CA VAL A 200 -2.77 -62.58 0.72
C VAL A 200 -3.41 -63.82 1.37
N LYS A 201 -4.16 -64.63 0.61
CA LYS A 201 -4.77 -65.85 1.11
C LYS A 201 -3.71 -66.85 1.59
N ARG A 202 -2.75 -67.20 0.72
CA ARG A 202 -1.65 -68.12 1.06
C ARG A 202 -0.86 -67.68 2.29
N ARG A 203 -0.59 -66.38 2.43
CA ARG A 203 0.16 -65.85 3.59
C ARG A 203 -0.68 -65.86 4.86
N GLN A 204 -1.99 -65.70 4.73
CA GLN A 204 -2.91 -65.79 5.87
C GLN A 204 -3.03 -67.23 6.37
N ASP A 205 -3.21 -68.19 5.45
CA ASP A 205 -3.22 -69.63 5.75
C ASP A 205 -1.90 -70.05 6.43
N ALA A 206 -0.76 -69.53 5.97
CA ALA A 206 0.56 -69.81 6.57
C ALA A 206 0.77 -69.18 7.96
N ILE A 207 0.10 -68.07 8.28
CA ILE A 207 0.14 -67.47 9.63
C ILE A 207 -0.72 -68.30 10.59
N GLU A 208 -1.87 -68.79 10.11
CA GLU A 208 -2.78 -69.62 10.88
C GLU A 208 -2.16 -70.98 11.21
N ALA A 209 -1.37 -71.54 10.30
CA ALA A 209 -0.64 -72.80 10.48
C ALA A 209 0.69 -72.70 11.26
N ALA A 210 1.14 -71.50 11.64
CA ALA A 210 2.41 -71.35 12.37
C ALA A 210 2.24 -71.66 13.86
N ASP A 211 3.18 -72.39 14.47
CA ASP A 211 3.08 -72.78 15.89
C ASP A 211 3.63 -71.70 16.85
N SER A 212 4.65 -70.95 16.42
CA SER A 212 5.31 -69.92 17.23
C SER A 212 4.69 -68.53 17.09
N ASP A 213 4.46 -67.84 18.21
CA ASP A 213 3.95 -66.47 18.24
C ASP A 213 4.89 -65.45 17.58
N LYS A 214 6.20 -65.70 17.62
CA LYS A 214 7.19 -64.85 16.93
C LYS A 214 7.03 -64.93 15.40
N ASP A 215 6.77 -66.12 14.87
CA ASP A 215 6.57 -66.34 13.43
C ASP A 215 5.23 -65.79 12.95
N LYS A 216 4.17 -65.89 13.79
CA LYS A 216 2.89 -65.21 13.55
C LYS A 216 3.06 -63.70 13.45
N ALA A 217 3.86 -63.08 14.33
CA ALA A 217 4.11 -61.64 14.32
C ALA A 217 4.86 -61.16 13.05
N LEU A 218 5.93 -61.87 12.65
CA LEU A 218 6.65 -61.59 11.41
C LEU A 218 5.79 -61.82 10.16
N GLY A 219 4.96 -62.86 10.18
CA GLY A 219 3.98 -63.15 9.13
C GLY A 219 2.96 -62.02 8.94
N LYS A 220 2.43 -61.47 10.04
CA LYS A 220 1.46 -60.36 10.04
C LYS A 220 2.00 -59.11 9.33
N LYS A 221 3.28 -58.76 9.52
CA LYS A 221 3.91 -57.61 8.83
C LYS A 221 3.97 -57.82 7.31
N GLY A 222 4.33 -59.03 6.87
CA GLY A 222 4.32 -59.39 5.44
C GLY A 222 2.91 -59.37 4.84
N LEU A 223 1.93 -59.90 5.57
CA LEU A 223 0.51 -59.88 5.17
C LEU A 223 0.00 -58.43 5.04
N MET A 224 0.37 -57.55 5.97
CA MET A 224 0.01 -56.14 5.93
C MET A 224 0.55 -55.46 4.66
N MET A 225 1.81 -55.69 4.30
CA MET A 225 2.39 -55.13 3.06
C MET A 225 1.69 -55.64 1.79
N LEU A 226 1.31 -56.91 1.74
CA LEU A 226 0.55 -57.46 0.62
C LEU A 226 -0.86 -56.85 0.52
N LYS A 227 -1.54 -56.66 1.67
CA LYS A 227 -2.84 -55.99 1.74
C LYS A 227 -2.75 -54.52 1.30
N ILE A 228 -1.68 -53.81 1.67
CA ILE A 228 -1.42 -52.42 1.22
C ILE A 228 -1.30 -52.38 -0.31
N LYS A 229 -0.40 -53.20 -0.90
CA LYS A 229 -0.21 -53.24 -2.36
C LYS A 229 -1.47 -53.63 -3.13
N ARG A 230 -2.22 -54.63 -2.62
CA ARG A 230 -3.52 -55.01 -3.18
C ARG A 230 -4.50 -53.84 -3.18
N ASN A 231 -4.61 -53.14 -2.04
CA ASN A 231 -5.54 -52.02 -1.88
C ASN A 231 -5.12 -50.81 -2.73
N GLU A 232 -3.83 -50.56 -2.93
CA GLU A 232 -3.33 -49.53 -3.85
C GLU A 232 -3.75 -49.80 -5.29
N LEU A 233 -3.57 -51.03 -5.79
CA LEU A 233 -4.02 -51.43 -7.12
C LEU A 233 -5.55 -51.33 -7.28
N LEU A 234 -6.30 -51.76 -6.26
CA LEU A 234 -7.75 -51.68 -6.26
C LEU A 234 -8.21 -50.22 -6.33
N ARG A 235 -7.69 -49.36 -5.46
CA ARG A 235 -8.01 -47.92 -5.44
C ARG A 235 -7.62 -47.23 -6.74
N ALA A 236 -6.49 -47.59 -7.34
CA ALA A 236 -6.07 -47.04 -8.62
C ALA A 236 -7.04 -47.41 -9.76
N LYS A 237 -7.43 -48.69 -9.85
CA LYS A 237 -8.43 -49.17 -10.81
C LYS A 237 -9.76 -48.43 -10.64
N GLU A 238 -10.23 -48.37 -9.41
CA GLU A 238 -11.46 -47.71 -8.99
C GLU A 238 -11.47 -46.20 -9.31
N ALA A 239 -10.36 -45.49 -9.07
CA ALA A 239 -10.22 -44.08 -9.38
C ALA A 239 -10.26 -43.80 -10.89
N VAL A 240 -9.61 -44.65 -11.71
CA VAL A 240 -9.67 -44.53 -13.18
C VAL A 240 -11.07 -44.86 -13.70
N ASP A 241 -11.70 -45.92 -13.17
CA ASP A 241 -13.07 -46.29 -13.54
C ASP A 241 -14.05 -45.13 -13.24
N PHE A 242 -13.90 -44.47 -12.07
CA PHE A 242 -14.67 -43.29 -11.70
C PHE A 242 -14.53 -42.13 -12.70
N VAL A 243 -13.30 -41.75 -13.04
CA VAL A 243 -13.04 -40.64 -13.98
C VAL A 243 -13.50 -40.98 -15.40
N SER A 244 -13.40 -42.24 -15.81
CA SER A 244 -13.86 -42.70 -17.13
C SER A 244 -15.38 -42.84 -17.26
N GLY A 245 -16.15 -42.51 -16.21
CA GLY A 245 -17.61 -42.58 -16.23
C GLY A 245 -18.18 -44.00 -16.14
N ARG A 246 -17.36 -45.03 -15.87
CA ARG A 246 -17.88 -46.37 -15.57
C ARG A 246 -18.58 -46.32 -14.21
N LYS A 247 -19.75 -46.97 -14.10
CA LYS A 247 -20.60 -46.94 -12.90
C LYS A 247 -19.84 -47.48 -11.68
N VAL A 248 -19.28 -46.58 -10.88
CA VAL A 248 -18.85 -46.89 -9.50
C VAL A 248 -20.11 -46.86 -8.62
N PRO A 249 -20.42 -47.93 -7.87
CA PRO A 249 -21.55 -47.97 -6.95
C PRO A 249 -21.59 -46.75 -6.01
N LEU A 250 -22.77 -46.16 -5.82
CA LEU A 250 -22.95 -44.91 -5.06
C LEU A 250 -22.39 -45.00 -3.62
N ALA A 251 -22.53 -46.16 -2.98
CA ALA A 251 -22.01 -46.42 -1.64
C ALA A 251 -20.47 -46.29 -1.55
N GLN A 252 -19.75 -46.76 -2.57
CA GLN A 252 -18.28 -46.60 -2.63
C GLN A 252 -17.87 -45.14 -2.83
N ARG A 253 -18.62 -44.38 -3.65
CA ARG A 253 -18.37 -42.93 -3.86
C ARG A 253 -18.50 -42.14 -2.56
N LEU A 254 -19.54 -42.41 -1.76
CA LEU A 254 -19.77 -41.77 -0.46
C LEU A 254 -18.64 -42.06 0.53
N ASN A 255 -18.20 -43.32 0.62
CA ASN A 255 -17.11 -43.72 1.50
C ASN A 255 -15.78 -43.05 1.11
N TRP A 256 -15.45 -42.96 -0.18
CA TRP A 256 -14.26 -42.24 -0.62
C TRP A 256 -14.32 -40.75 -0.33
N ASN A 257 -15.45 -40.10 -0.57
CA ASN A 257 -15.61 -38.68 -0.25
C ASN A 257 -15.47 -38.41 1.25
N GLN A 258 -15.99 -39.29 2.10
CA GLN A 258 -15.82 -39.20 3.55
C GLN A 258 -14.36 -39.39 3.97
N ASN A 259 -13.67 -40.39 3.42
CA ASN A 259 -12.25 -40.62 3.70
C ASN A 259 -11.34 -39.52 3.16
N LEU A 260 -11.62 -38.98 1.97
CA LEU A 260 -10.92 -37.82 1.42
C LEU A 260 -11.15 -36.58 2.28
N ARG A 261 -12.39 -36.32 2.72
CA ARG A 261 -12.71 -35.22 3.64
C ARG A 261 -11.96 -35.38 4.96
N ALA A 262 -11.95 -36.57 5.57
CA ALA A 262 -11.21 -36.84 6.80
C ALA A 262 -9.69 -36.70 6.61
N MET A 263 -9.15 -37.10 5.46
CA MET A 263 -7.71 -36.96 5.15
C MET A 263 -7.30 -35.51 4.86
N VAL A 264 -8.17 -34.73 4.21
CA VAL A 264 -7.97 -33.30 3.99
C VAL A 264 -8.09 -32.56 5.32
N GLN A 265 -9.12 -32.85 6.12
CA GLN A 265 -9.33 -32.24 7.44
C GLN A 265 -8.18 -32.51 8.40
N SER A 266 -7.68 -33.75 8.48
CA SER A 266 -6.51 -34.09 9.30
C SER A 266 -5.19 -33.46 8.83
N ARG A 267 -5.10 -33.07 7.55
CA ARG A 267 -3.96 -32.31 7.00
C ARG A 267 -4.11 -30.82 7.19
N THR A 268 -5.32 -30.27 7.09
CA THR A 268 -5.59 -28.84 7.32
C THR A 268 -5.55 -28.47 8.80
N THR A 269 -5.98 -29.35 9.71
CA THR A 269 -5.82 -29.15 11.17
C THR A 269 -4.35 -29.19 11.61
N ARG A 270 -3.44 -29.74 10.79
CA ARG A 270 -1.98 -29.68 11.03
C ARG A 270 -1.32 -28.40 10.52
N ILE A 271 -2.01 -27.58 9.73
CA ILE A 271 -1.46 -26.35 9.11
C ILE A 271 -2.17 -25.08 9.62
N VAL A 272 -3.28 -25.21 10.36
CA VAL A 272 -4.05 -24.07 10.87
C VAL A 272 -4.37 -24.25 12.35
N ASN A 273 -3.88 -23.32 13.18
CA ASN A 273 -4.32 -23.11 14.56
C ASN A 273 -5.86 -22.97 14.61
N PRO A 274 -6.58 -23.76 15.43
CA PRO A 274 -8.03 -23.70 15.48
C PRO A 274 -8.51 -22.57 16.42
N GLU A 275 -8.64 -21.35 15.90
CA GLU A 275 -9.48 -20.32 16.51
C GLU A 275 -10.17 -19.46 15.43
N LYS A 276 -11.27 -19.98 14.86
CA LYS A 276 -12.55 -19.25 14.68
C LYS A 276 -13.54 -20.06 13.82
N PRO A 277 -14.83 -20.08 14.19
CA PRO A 277 -15.89 -20.61 13.32
C PRO A 277 -16.02 -19.77 12.03
N PRO A 278 -16.51 -20.37 10.92
CA PRO A 278 -16.75 -19.66 9.68
C PRO A 278 -17.81 -18.57 9.90
N PRO A 279 -17.63 -17.36 9.31
CA PRO A 279 -18.67 -16.34 9.36
C PRO A 279 -19.94 -16.83 8.64
N PRO A 280 -21.12 -16.40 9.12
CA PRO A 280 -22.39 -16.73 8.47
C PRO A 280 -22.41 -16.25 7.00
N PRO A 281 -23.21 -16.91 6.14
CA PRO A 281 -23.33 -16.52 4.73
C PRO A 281 -23.78 -15.06 4.64
N GLU A 282 -22.97 -14.23 3.98
CA GLU A 282 -23.31 -12.84 3.70
C GLU A 282 -24.54 -12.80 2.78
N GLU A 283 -25.60 -12.15 3.27
CA GLU A 283 -26.74 -11.77 2.43
C GLU A 283 -26.26 -10.93 1.24
N PRO A 284 -26.87 -11.07 0.05
CA PRO A 284 -26.50 -10.29 -1.12
C PRO A 284 -26.77 -8.80 -0.84
N ARG A 285 -25.71 -8.08 -0.47
CA ARG A 285 -25.73 -6.63 -0.36
C ARG A 285 -26.02 -6.06 -1.74
N ALA A 286 -27.05 -5.21 -1.84
CA ALA A 286 -27.36 -4.47 -3.05
C ALA A 286 -26.09 -3.76 -3.56
N PRO A 287 -25.84 -3.74 -4.88
CA PRO A 287 -24.70 -3.03 -5.43
C PRO A 287 -24.79 -1.56 -5.04
N GLU A 288 -23.86 -1.10 -4.21
CA GLU A 288 -23.62 0.33 -4.04
C GLU A 288 -23.31 0.90 -5.43
N PRO A 289 -23.91 2.05 -5.81
CA PRO A 289 -23.67 2.63 -7.13
C PRO A 289 -22.18 2.86 -7.31
N ASP A 290 -21.59 2.13 -8.26
CA ASP A 290 -20.19 2.19 -8.59
C ASP A 290 -19.92 3.55 -9.27
N ILE A 291 -19.29 4.48 -8.55
CA ILE A 291 -18.90 5.83 -9.02
C ILE A 291 -17.89 5.75 -10.21
N ARG A 292 -17.57 4.54 -10.70
CA ARG A 292 -16.54 4.24 -11.72
C ARG A 292 -16.99 4.36 -13.18
N GLN A 293 -18.26 4.67 -13.48
CA GLN A 293 -18.76 4.56 -14.86
C GLN A 293 -18.51 5.78 -15.76
N GLN A 294 -17.60 6.70 -15.44
CA GLN A 294 -17.43 7.92 -16.24
C GLN A 294 -16.01 8.28 -16.68
N GLN A 295 -15.11 7.30 -16.79
CA GLN A 295 -13.87 7.48 -17.57
C GLN A 295 -13.64 6.26 -18.46
N ASP A 296 -13.97 6.43 -19.74
CA ASP A 296 -13.85 5.43 -20.79
C ASP A 296 -12.39 4.93 -20.90
N GLY A 297 -12.13 3.67 -20.51
CA GLY A 297 -10.85 2.99 -20.78
C GLY A 297 -10.12 2.36 -19.59
N TYR A 298 -10.48 2.66 -18.34
CA TYR A 298 -9.81 2.06 -17.17
C TYR A 298 -10.38 0.65 -16.88
N SER A 299 -9.62 -0.39 -17.24
CA SER A 299 -10.03 -1.79 -16.99
C SER A 299 -9.81 -2.22 -15.53
N GLY A 300 -9.02 -1.45 -14.78
CA GLY A 300 -8.94 -1.49 -13.32
C GLY A 300 -8.32 -2.72 -12.66
N GLU A 301 -7.94 -3.75 -13.41
CA GLU A 301 -7.35 -4.97 -12.84
C GLU A 301 -5.82 -4.91 -12.76
N ASP A 302 -5.14 -4.30 -13.73
CA ASP A 302 -3.66 -4.28 -13.80
C ASP A 302 -3.03 -2.90 -14.07
N GLU A 303 -3.84 -1.88 -14.36
CA GLU A 303 -3.37 -0.53 -14.72
C GLU A 303 -3.26 0.39 -13.50
N ILE A 304 -2.32 1.33 -13.55
CA ILE A 304 -2.16 2.39 -12.54
C ILE A 304 -2.59 3.70 -13.19
N LEU A 305 -3.67 4.32 -12.69
CA LEU A 305 -4.11 5.61 -13.20
C LEU A 305 -3.66 6.72 -12.26
N ILE A 306 -2.93 7.71 -12.79
CA ILE A 306 -2.60 8.93 -12.06
C ILE A 306 -3.36 10.09 -12.67
N GLN A 307 -4.25 10.65 -11.88
CA GLN A 307 -4.98 11.85 -12.24
C GLN A 307 -4.26 13.09 -11.69
N TRP A 308 -3.99 14.05 -12.56
CA TRP A 308 -3.26 15.28 -12.24
C TRP A 308 -4.18 16.49 -12.30
N LYS A 309 -4.01 17.42 -11.36
CA LYS A 309 -4.61 18.74 -11.47
C LYS A 309 -4.00 19.53 -12.64
N ASP A 310 -2.68 19.45 -12.77
CA ASP A 310 -1.92 20.01 -13.87
C ASP A 310 -1.09 18.89 -14.51
N MET A 311 -1.35 18.59 -15.78
CA MET A 311 -0.65 17.53 -16.49
C MET A 311 0.86 17.77 -16.60
N THR A 312 1.30 19.04 -16.50
CA THR A 312 2.73 19.35 -16.54
C THR A 312 3.50 18.82 -15.34
N ASP A 313 2.81 18.57 -14.22
CA ASP A 313 3.40 17.93 -13.05
C ASP A 313 3.90 16.51 -13.37
N GLY A 314 3.29 15.83 -14.34
CA GLY A 314 3.75 14.53 -14.81
C GLY A 314 5.17 14.54 -15.38
N TYR A 315 5.67 15.69 -15.85
CA TYR A 315 7.01 15.83 -16.44
C TYR A 315 8.13 15.99 -15.40
N TYR A 316 7.81 16.10 -14.11
CA TYR A 316 8.85 16.09 -13.06
C TYR A 316 9.54 14.72 -12.94
N ALA A 317 8.93 13.65 -13.45
CA ALA A 317 9.59 12.37 -13.63
C ALA A 317 10.05 12.23 -15.09
N ASN A 318 11.29 11.77 -15.27
CA ASN A 318 11.88 11.60 -16.61
C ASN A 318 11.13 10.56 -17.44
N GLU A 319 10.78 9.43 -16.83
CA GLU A 319 10.12 8.30 -17.48
C GLU A 319 9.18 7.62 -16.50
N TRP A 320 8.03 7.12 -16.95
CA TRP A 320 7.05 6.39 -16.13
C TRP A 320 7.00 4.91 -16.51
N PRO A 321 6.60 4.00 -15.60
CA PRO A 321 6.32 2.61 -15.96
C PRO A 321 5.24 2.53 -17.05
N PRO A 322 5.33 1.58 -18.00
CA PRO A 322 4.37 1.47 -19.10
C PRO A 322 2.94 1.17 -18.64
N GLU A 323 2.75 0.65 -17.41
CA GLU A 323 1.46 0.40 -16.81
C GLU A 323 0.78 1.67 -16.24
N VAL A 324 1.48 2.81 -16.25
CA VAL A 324 0.96 4.08 -15.74
C VAL A 324 0.23 4.84 -16.83
N MET A 325 -1.03 5.15 -16.57
CA MET A 325 -1.84 6.04 -17.38
C MET A 325 -2.00 7.39 -16.68
N HIS A 326 -1.94 8.47 -17.45
CA HIS A 326 -2.11 9.82 -16.96
C HIS A 326 -3.50 10.34 -17.36
N GLY A 327 -4.19 11.00 -16.44
CA GLY A 327 -5.47 11.64 -16.72
C GLY A 327 -5.59 12.98 -16.00
N ASN A 328 -6.63 13.74 -16.32
CA ASN A 328 -6.97 14.95 -15.59
C ASN A 328 -7.74 14.60 -14.31
N LEU A 329 -7.40 15.28 -13.22
CA LEU A 329 -8.12 15.22 -11.96
C LEU A 329 -9.34 16.13 -12.05
N ASP A 330 -10.53 15.54 -12.10
CA ASP A 330 -11.76 16.31 -12.08
C ASP A 330 -12.03 16.82 -10.65
N ILE A 331 -11.83 18.12 -10.45
CA ILE A 331 -11.96 18.77 -9.14
C ILE A 331 -13.43 18.96 -8.73
N LYS A 332 -14.38 18.79 -9.66
CA LYS A 332 -15.82 19.03 -9.42
C LYS A 332 -16.39 18.27 -8.21
N TYR A 333 -15.77 17.16 -7.81
CA TYR A 333 -16.20 16.32 -6.69
C TYR A 333 -15.49 16.59 -5.36
N LEU A 334 -14.63 17.62 -5.26
CA LEU A 334 -13.90 17.92 -4.03
C LEU A 334 -14.65 18.81 -3.04
N GLY A 335 -15.79 19.40 -3.45
CA GLY A 335 -16.62 20.25 -2.60
C GLY A 335 -15.94 21.59 -2.29
N ASN A 336 -16.63 22.69 -2.63
CA ASN A 336 -16.26 24.09 -2.38
C ASN A 336 -15.36 24.78 -3.42
N GLU A 337 -15.64 24.62 -4.72
CA GLU A 337 -15.30 25.71 -5.66
C GLU A 337 -16.46 26.71 -5.82
N SER A 338 -17.72 26.31 -5.60
CA SER A 338 -18.85 27.24 -5.69
C SER A 338 -18.90 28.25 -4.52
N VAL A 339 -18.60 27.83 -3.29
CA VAL A 339 -18.70 28.72 -2.11
C VAL A 339 -17.58 29.78 -2.08
N LEU A 340 -16.43 29.51 -2.70
CA LEU A 340 -15.31 30.46 -2.70
C LEU A 340 -15.39 31.51 -3.81
N ASN A 341 -16.14 31.26 -4.87
CA ASN A 341 -16.37 32.26 -5.92
C ASN A 341 -17.46 33.25 -5.51
N ASP A 342 -18.50 32.79 -4.79
CA ASP A 342 -19.57 33.67 -4.30
C ASP A 342 -19.05 34.71 -3.28
N ASP A 343 -18.09 34.35 -2.43
CA ASP A 343 -17.49 35.27 -1.45
C ASP A 343 -16.48 36.26 -2.09
N LEU A 344 -15.84 35.90 -3.21
CA LEU A 344 -14.91 36.78 -3.94
C LEU A 344 -15.64 37.76 -4.85
N GLU A 345 -16.79 37.37 -5.42
CA GLU A 345 -17.68 38.32 -6.13
C GLU A 345 -18.39 39.26 -5.15
N ALA A 346 -18.80 38.80 -3.96
CA ALA A 346 -19.39 39.66 -2.94
C ALA A 346 -18.39 40.70 -2.35
N GLU A 347 -17.10 40.36 -2.21
CA GLU A 347 -16.08 41.34 -1.79
C GLU A 347 -15.71 42.34 -2.91
N ALA A 348 -15.82 41.95 -4.19
CA ALA A 348 -15.61 42.86 -5.32
C ALA A 348 -16.76 43.88 -5.44
N ASP A 349 -18.00 43.45 -5.22
CA ASP A 349 -19.18 44.32 -5.24
C ASP A 349 -19.17 45.33 -4.07
N LEU A 350 -18.71 44.92 -2.89
CA LEU A 350 -18.56 45.82 -1.73
C LEU A 350 -17.42 46.85 -1.90
N GLN A 351 -16.39 46.55 -2.70
CA GLN A 351 -15.33 47.50 -3.02
C GLN A 351 -15.74 48.48 -4.14
N GLU A 352 -16.61 48.08 -5.07
CA GLU A 352 -17.21 49.01 -6.04
C GLU A 352 -18.25 49.95 -5.40
N GLU A 353 -18.98 49.49 -4.38
CA GLU A 353 -19.96 50.32 -3.67
C GLU A 353 -19.30 51.37 -2.76
N ALA A 354 -18.11 51.07 -2.20
CA ALA A 354 -17.32 52.01 -1.39
C ALA A 354 -16.63 53.14 -2.19
N VAL A 355 -16.60 53.06 -3.53
CA VAL A 355 -16.05 54.11 -4.41
C VAL A 355 -17.12 55.12 -4.85
N ARG A 356 -18.39 54.89 -4.48
CA ARG A 356 -19.49 55.84 -4.72
C ARG A 356 -19.98 56.49 -3.43
N GLU A 357 -19.15 57.34 -2.82
CA GLU A 357 -19.69 58.34 -1.90
C GLU A 357 -20.33 59.52 -2.69
N PRO A 358 -21.52 59.98 -2.29
CA PRO A 358 -22.03 61.27 -2.72
C PRO A 358 -21.37 62.38 -1.88
N LYS A 359 -20.78 63.36 -2.57
CA LYS A 359 -20.46 64.67 -2.00
C LYS A 359 -21.77 65.35 -1.64
N GLU A 360 -21.96 65.73 -0.37
CA GLU A 360 -22.46 67.07 -0.01
C GLU A 360 -22.34 67.40 1.49
N GLU A 361 -21.59 68.46 1.74
CA GLU A 361 -21.70 69.51 2.77
C GLU A 361 -22.31 69.21 4.15
N ARG A 362 -21.52 69.49 5.20
CA ARG A 362 -21.94 70.43 6.26
C ARG A 362 -20.77 71.02 7.03
N LYS A 363 -20.64 72.35 6.91
CA LYS A 363 -19.86 73.23 7.78
C LYS A 363 -20.43 73.19 9.21
N GLY A 364 -19.56 73.26 10.22
CA GLY A 364 -19.97 73.67 11.56
C GLY A 364 -19.06 73.25 12.71
N SER A 365 -18.05 74.07 13.00
CA SER A 365 -17.67 74.50 14.36
C SER A 365 -17.68 73.47 15.50
N PHE A 366 -16.50 73.07 15.98
CA PHE A 366 -16.24 73.11 17.42
C PHE A 366 -14.74 73.22 17.72
N MET A 367 -14.35 74.42 18.15
CA MET A 367 -13.07 74.74 18.74
C MET A 367 -13.05 74.20 20.19
N GLY A 368 -11.96 73.57 20.60
CA GLY A 368 -11.55 73.57 22.00
C GLY A 368 -11.42 72.21 22.67
N LYS A 369 -10.25 72.05 23.31
CA LYS A 369 -9.83 71.01 24.26
C LYS A 369 -9.23 69.75 23.63
N PHE A 370 -7.90 69.74 23.49
CA PHE A 370 -7.07 68.61 23.92
C PHE A 370 -5.58 69.03 23.90
N MET A 371 -5.24 70.03 24.71
CA MET A 371 -3.87 70.23 25.23
C MET A 371 -3.98 70.06 26.74
N ASP A 372 -3.82 68.82 27.21
CA ASP A 372 -3.53 68.50 28.60
C ASP A 372 -3.26 67.00 28.74
N THR A 373 -2.00 66.58 28.51
CA THR A 373 -1.29 65.55 29.32
C THR A 373 0.13 65.34 28.79
N MET A 374 1.02 66.28 29.11
CA MET A 374 2.45 65.98 29.28
C MET A 374 2.78 66.07 30.77
N ARG A 375 2.95 64.92 31.44
CA ARG A 375 3.89 64.68 32.56
C ARG A 375 3.60 63.33 33.23
N ALA A 376 4.47 62.35 32.99
CA ALA A 376 4.72 61.27 33.94
C ALA A 376 6.20 60.90 33.88
N PRO A 377 6.94 60.89 35.01
CA PRO A 377 8.38 60.72 35.02
C PRO A 377 8.83 59.25 35.03
N PHE A 378 9.95 59.03 34.33
CA PHE A 378 10.86 57.89 34.40
C PHE A 378 11.17 57.50 35.86
N LYS A 379 10.91 56.24 36.24
CA LYS A 379 11.49 55.60 37.43
C LYS A 379 12.67 54.74 37.01
N MET A 380 13.89 55.21 37.34
CA MET A 380 15.08 54.37 37.44
C MET A 380 14.97 53.53 38.72
N ASN A 381 15.01 52.20 38.57
CA ASN A 381 15.30 51.32 39.69
C ASN A 381 16.80 50.99 39.65
N SER A 382 17.52 51.55 40.63
CA SER A 382 18.80 51.05 41.09
C SER A 382 18.55 49.81 41.95
N VAL A 383 19.19 48.69 41.61
CA VAL A 383 19.34 47.56 42.54
C VAL A 383 20.82 47.27 42.67
N LYS A 384 21.23 47.25 43.93
CA LYS A 384 22.58 47.19 44.46
C LYS A 384 23.24 45.85 44.15
N ALA A 385 24.54 45.92 43.93
CA ALA A 385 25.47 44.83 44.18
C ALA A 385 25.62 44.65 45.70
N ASP A 386 25.53 43.42 46.17
CA ASP A 386 26.18 42.93 47.39
C ASP A 386 26.54 41.47 47.11
N GLY A 387 27.82 41.14 47.33
CA GLY A 387 28.36 39.79 47.25
C GLY A 387 28.49 39.17 48.64
N GLU A 388 28.47 37.84 48.67
CA GLU A 388 28.96 36.94 49.74
C GLU A 388 28.93 35.54 49.10
N GLU A 389 30.04 34.93 48.68
CA GLU A 389 31.11 34.31 49.45
C GLU A 389 30.69 33.05 50.26
N ALA A 390 31.09 31.90 49.70
CA ALA A 390 31.61 30.69 50.36
C ALA A 390 30.74 29.75 51.22
N ARG A 391 31.09 28.46 51.05
CA ARG A 391 30.90 27.26 51.91
C ARG A 391 29.60 26.45 51.71
N ARG A 392 29.66 25.40 50.88
CA ARG A 392 29.95 24.01 51.29
C ARG A 392 30.00 23.07 50.11
#